data_AF-A0A368JN84-F1
#
_entry.id   AF-A0A368JN84-F1
#
_cell.length_a   1.000
_cell.length_b   1.000
_cell.length_c   1.000
_cell.angle_alpha   90.00
_cell.angle_beta   90.00
_cell.angle_gamma   90.00
#
_symmetry.space_group_name_H-M   'P 1'
#
loop_
_entity.id
_entity.type
_entity.pdbx_description
1 polymer ?
#
loop_
_entity_poly.entity_id
_entity_poly.type
_entity_poly.pdbx_seq_one_letter_code
_entity_poly.pdbx_strand_id
1 'polypeptide(L)'
;MKRELLTTPLKRIRPVFFNVGENVKRYEQVRGLFVGGHDRLFAEPLVTGAGRDEITWYGEYPGDFRTLASYSPEEQQQLLPILNEQVNYLFRDIIRYIKKGPGQYDRASYRNLRQSVESFLEVPSTEHILVFNTPDGPRFTLTNWGFMFETEKPERNIIRKLVPFGVTPVVVRAMYRPTNLPAANEPLAVEFETHKRTLTTDEQGLLTIAEVPYLSEITVYQQDAGGQPVNRQTVFVDERNPAEPYPVLLERLPFSMFFRVVDQHGRAVPKHHIRLDYQGMQLPAQADEQGRLLLNNTYYGESVQCYDLVDKKEPLVKTYVHERGQTDYVIPVFIPDPLKPVKRGLGCLGLLLGLLVLLVAGLIAYYYFAYDEKPLSQNQLNASVRGHKNRLSAPDSLNAVAPDSTAVSPDTRNEAGPEIHDDIALSQCNGGQDGQDYQSPDIKVVIAEYDLGKEDATFALDYYTDAVPDQIEVFEGRKDDIDEDSKPLFIYYGSTIYDSWSRASMQQLIKTKSQYVTVRVTGQTIWNYRVNCPLNHQ
;
A
#
# COMPACT_ATOMS: atom_id res chain seq x y z
N MET A 1 25.09 -8.74 37.20
CA MET A 1 25.39 -7.72 38.23
C MET A 1 25.19 -6.37 37.58
N LYS A 2 24.38 -5.48 38.17
CA LYS A 2 24.17 -4.13 37.63
C LYS A 2 25.40 -3.28 37.92
N ARG A 3 25.79 -2.42 36.99
CA ARG A 3 26.92 -1.49 37.15
C ARG A 3 26.47 -0.06 36.92
N GLU A 4 27.14 0.88 37.57
CA GLU A 4 26.93 2.30 37.33
C GLU A 4 27.40 2.69 35.92
N LEU A 5 26.57 3.42 35.19
CA LEU A 5 26.86 3.92 33.84
C LEU A 5 27.09 5.43 33.82
N LEU A 6 26.26 6.17 34.55
CA LEU A 6 26.24 7.63 34.54
C LEU A 6 25.60 8.14 35.84
N THR A 7 26.14 9.22 36.41
CA THR A 7 25.47 10.01 37.44
C THR A 7 25.23 11.42 36.92
N THR A 8 23.97 11.88 36.97
CA THR A 8 23.55 13.18 36.43
C THR A 8 22.94 14.05 37.52
N PRO A 9 23.41 15.31 37.70
CA PRO A 9 22.76 16.26 38.60
C PRO A 9 21.37 16.66 38.08
N LEU A 10 20.34 16.55 38.92
CA LEU A 10 18.95 16.85 38.56
C LEU A 10 18.75 18.31 38.14
N LYS A 11 19.57 19.25 38.63
CA LYS A 11 19.55 20.66 38.21
C LYS A 11 19.83 20.90 36.71
N ARG A 12 20.32 19.89 35.99
CA ARG A 12 20.63 19.98 34.55
C ARG A 12 19.52 19.42 33.65
N ILE A 13 18.56 18.70 34.22
CA ILE A 13 17.58 17.92 33.48
C ILE A 13 16.18 18.14 34.03
N ARG A 14 15.20 18.16 33.12
CA ARG A 14 13.79 18.31 33.41
C ARG A 14 13.05 17.01 33.11
N PRO A 15 12.25 16.45 34.03
CA PRO A 15 11.45 15.27 33.73
C PRO A 15 10.41 15.59 32.64
N VAL A 16 10.17 14.62 31.76
CA VAL A 16 9.08 14.66 30.78
C VAL A 16 7.73 14.43 31.46
N PHE A 17 7.71 13.65 32.53
CA PHE A 17 6.55 13.48 33.40
C PHE A 17 6.53 14.53 34.52
N PHE A 18 5.54 14.44 35.41
CA PHE A 18 5.27 15.46 36.42
C PHE A 18 6.47 15.77 37.35
N ASN A 19 7.22 14.75 37.76
CA ASN A 19 8.44 14.91 38.55
C ASN A 19 9.37 13.68 38.43
N VAL A 20 10.57 13.77 39.01
CA VAL A 20 11.59 12.70 39.03
C VAL A 20 11.04 11.40 39.64
N GLY A 21 10.26 11.49 40.72
CA GLY A 21 9.68 10.32 41.38
C GLY A 21 8.68 9.58 40.51
N GLU A 22 7.88 10.30 39.73
CA GLU A 22 6.96 9.73 38.76
C GLU A 22 7.72 9.03 37.62
N ASN A 23 8.82 9.61 37.11
CA ASN A 23 9.68 8.93 36.11
C ASN A 23 10.15 7.56 36.62
N VAL A 24 10.69 7.51 37.85
CA VAL A 24 11.20 6.27 38.47
C VAL A 24 10.07 5.26 38.67
N LYS A 25 8.93 5.71 39.20
CA LYS A 25 7.75 4.85 39.41
C LYS A 25 7.23 4.26 38.09
N ARG A 26 7.18 5.08 37.04
CA ARG A 26 6.70 4.68 35.72
C ARG A 26 7.61 3.62 35.09
N TYR A 27 8.92 3.71 35.29
CA TYR A 27 9.85 2.65 34.86
C TYR A 27 9.57 1.31 35.53
N GLU A 28 9.35 1.30 36.84
CA GLU A 28 9.00 0.07 37.55
C GLU A 28 7.69 -0.55 37.04
N GLN A 29 6.73 0.29 36.64
CA GLN A 29 5.47 -0.17 36.04
C GLN A 29 5.68 -0.75 34.64
N VAL A 30 6.48 -0.10 33.80
CA VAL A 30 6.58 -0.46 32.38
C VAL A 30 7.64 -1.53 32.11
N ARG A 31 8.69 -1.65 32.95
CA ARG A 31 9.67 -2.75 32.82
C ARG A 31 9.02 -4.13 32.93
N GLY A 32 7.95 -4.25 33.74
CA GLY A 32 7.20 -5.50 33.89
C GLY A 32 6.35 -5.88 32.67
N LEU A 33 6.21 -4.98 31.68
CA LEU A 33 5.45 -5.22 30.46
C LEU A 33 6.29 -5.87 29.35
N PHE A 34 7.62 -5.77 29.45
CA PHE A 34 8.53 -6.19 28.38
C PHE A 34 8.98 -7.64 28.58
N VAL A 35 9.14 -8.34 27.45
CA VAL A 35 9.74 -9.68 27.45
C VAL A 35 11.18 -9.57 27.93
N GLY A 36 11.63 -10.53 28.75
CA GLY A 36 12.91 -10.46 29.43
C GLY A 36 14.08 -10.12 28.51
N GLY A 37 14.80 -9.04 28.83
CA GLY A 37 15.94 -8.56 28.07
C GLY A 37 15.65 -7.36 27.16
N HIS A 38 14.40 -7.11 26.79
CA HIS A 38 14.02 -5.90 26.03
C HIS A 38 14.03 -4.65 26.91
N ASP A 39 13.74 -4.81 28.19
CA ASP A 39 13.81 -3.76 29.22
C ASP A 39 15.22 -3.18 29.41
N ARG A 40 16.27 -3.93 29.01
CA ARG A 40 17.68 -3.49 29.05
C ARG A 40 18.00 -2.30 28.15
N LEU A 41 17.07 -1.91 27.26
CA LEU A 41 17.16 -0.64 26.55
C LEU A 41 17.12 0.54 27.53
N PHE A 42 16.50 0.41 28.70
CA PHE A 42 16.43 1.46 29.71
C PHE A 42 17.40 1.17 30.85
N ALA A 43 18.33 2.09 31.14
CA ALA A 43 19.13 2.00 32.36
C ALA A 43 18.24 2.21 33.59
N GLU A 44 18.47 1.46 34.67
CA GLU A 44 17.71 1.59 35.91
C GLU A 44 18.07 2.91 36.61
N PRO A 45 17.09 3.78 36.91
CA PRO A 45 17.33 5.03 37.61
C PRO A 45 17.28 4.84 39.13
N LEU A 46 18.29 5.37 39.82
CA LEU A 46 18.30 5.48 41.27
C LEU A 46 18.55 6.93 41.67
N VAL A 47 17.67 7.51 42.48
CA VAL A 47 17.88 8.85 43.03
C VAL A 47 18.94 8.77 44.13
N THR A 48 20.04 9.49 43.95
CA THR A 48 21.25 9.45 44.79
C THR A 48 21.65 10.87 45.23
N GLY A 49 22.79 10.99 45.92
CA GLY A 49 23.27 12.26 46.46
C GLY A 49 22.71 12.58 47.85
N ALA A 50 23.45 13.39 48.62
CA ALA A 50 23.08 13.75 49.99
C ALA A 50 21.75 14.53 50.05
N GLY A 51 21.40 15.25 48.98
CA GLY A 51 20.17 16.01 48.85
C GLY A 51 19.10 15.35 47.99
N ARG A 52 19.30 14.10 47.52
CA ARG A 52 18.50 13.50 46.44
C ARG A 52 18.47 14.38 45.19
N ASP A 53 19.59 15.03 44.92
CA ASP A 53 19.82 16.02 43.86
C ASP A 53 20.53 15.43 42.63
N GLU A 54 20.79 14.13 42.65
CA GLU A 54 21.42 13.38 41.57
C GLU A 54 20.59 12.14 41.21
N ILE A 55 20.76 11.68 39.97
CA ILE A 55 20.23 10.41 39.49
C ILE A 55 21.38 9.57 38.93
N THR A 56 21.57 8.39 39.49
CA THR A 56 22.55 7.41 39.05
C THR A 56 21.86 6.33 38.22
N TRP A 57 22.42 6.03 37.06
CA TRP A 57 21.88 5.10 36.08
C TRP A 57 22.67 3.80 36.07
N TYR A 58 21.98 2.67 36.17
CA TYR A 58 22.59 1.35 36.21
C TYR A 58 22.22 0.51 34.98
N GLY A 59 23.19 -0.22 34.42
CA GLY A 59 23.00 -1.09 33.27
C GLY A 59 23.37 -2.55 33.55
N GLU A 60 22.84 -3.45 32.72
CA GLU A 60 23.09 -4.89 32.83
C GLU A 60 24.10 -5.44 31.82
N TYR A 61 24.31 -4.76 30.69
CA TYR A 61 25.23 -5.26 29.67
C TYR A 61 26.69 -5.23 30.16
N PRO A 62 27.45 -6.33 29.97
CA PRO A 62 28.87 -6.38 30.29
C PRO A 62 29.73 -5.65 29.23
N GLY A 63 31.02 -5.42 29.52
CA GLY A 63 31.99 -4.85 28.58
C GLY A 63 31.98 -3.32 28.54
N ASP A 64 32.89 -2.68 27.82
CA ASP A 64 32.91 -1.20 27.73
C ASP A 64 31.78 -0.68 26.82
N PHE A 65 31.40 0.59 27.02
CA PHE A 65 30.40 1.26 26.18
C PHE A 65 30.95 2.57 25.62
N ARG A 66 30.36 3.01 24.51
CA ARG A 66 30.58 4.33 23.89
C ARG A 66 29.25 5.02 23.69
N THR A 67 29.25 6.35 23.62
CA THR A 67 28.04 7.09 23.26
C THR A 67 27.83 7.02 21.75
N LEU A 68 26.57 7.00 21.27
CA LEU A 68 26.25 7.02 19.84
C LEU A 68 26.88 8.23 19.15
N ALA A 69 26.87 9.38 19.82
CA ALA A 69 27.50 10.63 19.35
C ALA A 69 29.00 10.51 19.05
N SER A 70 29.70 9.52 19.65
CA SER A 70 31.14 9.32 19.45
C SER A 70 31.50 8.52 18.19
N TYR A 71 30.51 7.92 17.52
CA TYR A 71 30.70 7.19 16.27
C TYR A 71 30.65 8.12 15.06
N SER A 72 31.31 7.76 13.96
CA SER A 72 31.20 8.52 12.71
C SER A 72 29.77 8.47 12.15
N PRO A 73 29.35 9.41 11.29
CA PRO A 73 28.02 9.35 10.66
C PRO A 73 27.75 8.04 9.92
N GLU A 74 28.75 7.45 9.27
CA GLU A 74 28.66 6.17 8.55
C GLU A 74 28.45 5.01 9.52
N GLU A 75 29.22 4.97 10.63
CA GLU A 75 29.05 3.97 11.69
C GLU A 75 27.67 4.11 12.36
N GLN A 76 27.22 5.35 12.61
CA GLN A 76 25.90 5.62 13.14
C GLN A 76 24.83 5.04 12.21
N GLN A 77 24.90 5.27 10.90
CA GLN A 77 23.94 4.71 9.93
C GLN A 77 23.87 3.18 9.97
N GLN A 78 24.98 2.49 10.24
CA GLN A 78 25.00 1.02 10.40
C GLN A 78 24.38 0.56 11.72
N LEU A 79 24.48 1.40 12.76
CA LEU A 79 23.99 1.13 14.11
C LEU A 79 22.50 1.44 14.29
N LEU A 80 21.97 2.44 13.57
CA LEU A 80 20.57 2.88 13.68
C LEU A 80 19.53 1.78 13.42
N PRO A 81 19.69 0.85 12.44
CA PRO A 81 18.75 -0.26 12.27
C PRO A 81 18.62 -1.14 13.53
N ILE A 82 19.71 -1.31 14.28
CA ILE A 82 19.75 -2.15 15.49
C ILE A 82 19.05 -1.43 16.64
N LEU A 83 19.28 -0.13 16.80
CA LEU A 83 18.50 0.69 17.74
C LEU A 83 17.02 0.67 17.39
N ASN A 84 16.68 0.81 16.10
CA ASN A 84 15.31 0.79 15.62
C ASN A 84 14.60 -0.53 15.98
N GLU A 85 15.29 -1.66 15.80
CA GLU A 85 14.76 -2.97 16.16
C GLU A 85 14.51 -3.08 17.67
N GLN A 86 15.48 -2.69 18.51
CA GLN A 86 15.34 -2.71 19.97
C GLN A 86 14.18 -1.82 20.46
N VAL A 87 14.02 -0.64 19.89
CA VAL A 87 12.91 0.26 20.22
C VAL A 87 11.58 -0.35 19.78
N ASN A 88 11.48 -0.93 18.58
CA ASN A 88 10.25 -1.53 18.09
C ASN A 88 9.84 -2.80 18.84
N TYR A 89 10.78 -3.53 19.47
CA TYR A 89 10.43 -4.62 20.38
C TYR A 89 9.55 -4.16 21.55
N LEU A 90 9.78 -2.96 22.09
CA LEU A 90 8.94 -2.40 23.16
C LEU A 90 7.49 -2.25 22.71
N PHE A 91 7.28 -1.76 21.48
CA PHE A 91 5.95 -1.56 20.92
C PHE A 91 5.24 -2.89 20.63
N ARG A 92 5.98 -3.92 20.20
CA ARG A 92 5.42 -5.28 20.05
C ARG A 92 5.03 -5.88 21.39
N ASP A 93 5.82 -5.67 22.43
CA ASP A 93 5.53 -6.21 23.76
C ASP A 93 4.31 -5.56 24.41
N ILE A 94 4.12 -4.24 24.28
CA ILE A 94 2.89 -3.62 24.77
C ILE A 94 1.65 -4.12 24.02
N ILE A 95 1.75 -4.46 22.73
CA ILE A 95 0.64 -5.06 21.95
C ILE A 95 0.32 -6.45 22.49
N ARG A 96 1.34 -7.28 22.75
CA ARG A 96 1.15 -8.60 23.36
C ARG A 96 0.49 -8.50 24.73
N TYR A 97 0.87 -7.51 25.53
CA TYR A 97 0.32 -7.29 26.87
C TYR A 97 -1.18 -6.96 26.86
N ILE A 98 -1.64 -6.14 25.91
CA ILE A 98 -3.05 -5.72 25.81
C ILE A 98 -3.93 -6.66 24.99
N LYS A 99 -3.35 -7.72 24.43
CA LYS A 99 -4.05 -8.69 23.59
C LYS A 99 -4.98 -9.53 24.45
N LYS A 100 -6.28 -9.50 24.14
CA LYS A 100 -7.33 -10.28 24.84
C LYS A 100 -7.61 -11.62 24.14
N GLY A 101 -7.38 -11.67 22.83
CA GLY A 101 -7.56 -12.83 21.97
C GLY A 101 -6.96 -12.58 20.58
N PRO A 102 -7.06 -13.55 19.64
CA PRO A 102 -6.67 -13.33 18.25
C PRO A 102 -7.43 -12.13 17.65
N GLY A 103 -6.72 -11.13 17.14
CA GLY A 103 -7.33 -9.93 16.54
C GLY A 103 -7.97 -8.94 17.53
N GLN A 104 -8.06 -9.29 18.83
CA GLN A 104 -8.76 -8.47 19.83
C GLN A 104 -7.77 -7.77 20.77
N TYR A 105 -7.78 -6.44 20.72
CA TYR A 105 -6.84 -5.59 21.46
C TYR A 105 -7.58 -4.51 22.24
N ASP A 106 -7.14 -4.23 23.47
CA ASP A 106 -7.58 -3.06 24.21
C ASP A 106 -6.91 -1.78 23.65
N ARG A 107 -7.57 -1.15 22.68
CA ARG A 107 -7.06 0.06 21.99
C ARG A 107 -6.85 1.25 22.95
N ALA A 108 -7.65 1.38 24.01
CA ALA A 108 -7.49 2.46 24.98
C ALA A 108 -6.22 2.25 25.83
N SER A 109 -6.04 1.04 26.34
CA SER A 109 -4.83 0.63 27.06
C SER A 109 -3.59 0.75 26.16
N TYR A 110 -3.69 0.39 24.87
CA TYR A 110 -2.61 0.58 23.89
C TYR A 110 -2.16 2.03 23.82
N ARG A 111 -3.09 2.97 23.58
CA ARG A 111 -2.75 4.40 23.40
C ARG A 111 -2.04 4.95 24.63
N ASN A 112 -2.52 4.61 25.82
CA ASN A 112 -1.93 5.05 27.09
C ASN A 112 -0.52 4.47 27.32
N LEU A 113 -0.35 3.17 27.06
CA LEU A 113 0.95 2.51 27.19
C LEU A 113 1.93 3.00 26.14
N ARG A 114 1.49 3.11 24.88
CA ARG A 114 2.27 3.68 23.77
C ARG A 114 2.77 5.07 24.14
N GLN A 115 1.90 5.98 24.55
CA GLN A 115 2.30 7.34 24.93
C GLN A 115 3.29 7.35 26.10
N SER A 116 3.13 6.44 27.06
CA SER A 116 4.08 6.28 28.17
C SER A 116 5.45 5.82 27.69
N VAL A 117 5.51 4.81 26.81
CA VAL A 117 6.75 4.31 26.19
C VAL A 117 7.41 5.38 25.34
N GLU A 118 6.65 6.10 24.51
CA GLU A 118 7.17 7.22 23.71
C GLU A 118 7.78 8.31 24.60
N SER A 119 7.15 8.61 25.75
CA SER A 119 7.68 9.58 26.71
C SER A 119 8.97 9.10 27.38
N PHE A 120 9.18 7.79 27.59
CA PHE A 120 10.45 7.26 28.06
C PHE A 120 11.56 7.32 27.01
N LEU A 121 11.21 7.22 25.72
CA LEU A 121 12.20 7.31 24.63
C LEU A 121 12.75 8.73 24.44
N GLU A 122 12.26 9.72 25.19
CA GLU A 122 12.91 11.03 25.26
C GLU A 122 14.22 10.95 26.03
N VAL A 123 15.27 11.50 25.43
CA VAL A 123 16.60 11.65 26.03
C VAL A 123 17.10 13.08 25.78
N PRO A 124 18.00 13.64 26.61
CA PRO A 124 18.47 15.02 26.43
C PRO A 124 19.36 15.24 25.20
N SER A 125 20.11 14.21 24.77
CA SER A 125 21.03 14.26 23.62
C SER A 125 21.39 12.84 23.15
N THR A 126 22.05 12.74 22.00
CA THR A 126 22.63 11.48 21.50
C THR A 126 23.81 10.96 22.33
N GLU A 127 24.35 11.76 23.26
CA GLU A 127 25.36 11.31 24.22
C GLU A 127 24.78 10.37 25.28
N HIS A 128 23.47 10.40 25.48
CA HIS A 128 22.77 9.56 26.44
C HIS A 128 22.30 8.22 25.86
N ILE A 129 22.67 7.94 24.61
CA ILE A 129 22.43 6.68 23.92
C ILE A 129 23.74 5.90 23.94
N LEU A 130 23.83 4.89 24.79
CA LEU A 130 25.05 4.10 24.98
C LEU A 130 25.02 2.85 24.10
N VAL A 131 26.14 2.56 23.43
CA VAL A 131 26.34 1.38 22.59
C VAL A 131 27.35 0.46 23.27
N PHE A 132 26.92 -0.78 23.54
CA PHE A 132 27.71 -1.84 24.15
C PHE A 132 28.05 -2.86 23.07
N ASN A 133 29.33 -3.22 22.98
CA ASN A 133 29.76 -4.31 22.10
C ASN A 133 29.63 -5.64 22.85
N THR A 134 28.51 -6.33 22.65
CA THR A 134 28.28 -7.64 23.27
C THR A 134 28.70 -8.78 22.33
N PRO A 135 28.89 -10.01 22.82
CA PRO A 135 29.18 -11.17 21.96
C PRO A 135 28.12 -11.40 20.86
N ASP A 136 26.87 -11.02 21.13
CA ASP A 136 25.73 -11.17 20.20
C ASP A 136 25.53 -9.93 19.29
N GLY A 137 26.53 -9.05 19.24
CA GLY A 137 26.51 -7.80 18.48
C GLY A 137 26.28 -6.56 19.34
N PRO A 138 26.19 -5.37 18.72
CA PRO A 138 25.97 -4.12 19.44
C PRO A 138 24.58 -4.12 20.09
N ARG A 139 24.50 -3.54 21.29
CA ARG A 139 23.27 -3.37 22.07
C ARG A 139 23.21 -1.95 22.62
N PHE A 140 22.01 -1.41 22.70
CA PHE A 140 21.79 -0.04 23.17
C PHE A 140 21.24 -0.04 24.59
N THR A 141 21.66 0.96 25.36
CA THR A 141 21.05 1.34 26.63
C THR A 141 20.94 2.86 26.68
N LEU A 142 19.75 3.35 27.01
CA LEU A 142 19.45 4.75 27.22
C LEU A 142 19.74 5.11 28.67
N THR A 143 20.37 6.27 28.87
CA THR A 143 20.50 6.93 30.17
C THR A 143 19.76 8.26 30.10
N ASN A 144 19.44 8.88 31.25
CA ASN A 144 18.63 10.11 31.27
C ASN A 144 17.33 10.01 30.47
N TRP A 145 16.79 8.80 30.30
CA TRP A 145 15.56 8.58 29.55
C TRP A 145 14.37 9.15 30.33
N GLY A 146 13.34 9.63 29.64
CA GLY A 146 12.24 10.38 30.25
C GLY A 146 12.63 11.76 30.77
N PHE A 147 13.78 12.30 30.35
CA PHE A 147 14.25 13.65 30.69
C PHE A 147 14.65 14.44 29.45
N MET A 148 14.59 15.77 29.56
CA MET A 148 15.17 16.74 28.62
C MET A 148 16.18 17.61 29.36
N PHE A 149 17.00 18.40 28.65
CA PHE A 149 17.79 19.43 29.33
C PHE A 149 16.93 20.57 29.89
N GLU A 150 17.39 21.16 31.00
CA GLU A 150 16.81 22.38 31.58
C GLU A 150 17.32 23.61 30.80
N THR A 151 16.83 23.79 29.57
CA THR A 151 17.09 24.97 28.72
C THR A 151 15.78 25.58 28.25
N GLU A 152 15.83 26.81 27.71
CA GLU A 152 14.63 27.52 27.21
C GLU A 152 13.95 26.76 26.06
N LYS A 153 14.75 26.10 25.21
CA LYS A 153 14.29 25.35 24.03
C LYS A 153 15.02 24.00 23.96
N PRO A 154 14.68 23.03 24.81
CA PRO A 154 15.32 21.74 24.77
C PRO A 154 14.94 21.04 23.47
N GLU A 155 15.91 20.35 22.88
CA GLU A 155 15.64 19.44 21.78
C GLU A 155 14.71 18.31 22.26
N ARG A 156 13.74 17.94 21.42
CA ARG A 156 12.78 16.86 21.67
C ARG A 156 12.83 15.82 20.57
N ASN A 157 12.25 14.66 20.85
CA ASN A 157 12.06 13.57 19.89
C ASN A 157 13.40 13.06 19.33
N ILE A 158 14.46 13.04 20.15
CA ILE A 158 15.81 12.69 19.68
C ILE A 158 15.85 11.28 19.10
N ILE A 159 15.33 10.28 19.82
CA ILE A 159 15.25 8.91 19.30
C ILE A 159 14.36 8.84 18.05
N ARG A 160 13.26 9.59 18.00
CA ARG A 160 12.32 9.57 16.86
C ARG A 160 12.93 10.17 15.59
N LYS A 161 13.81 11.17 15.74
CA LYS A 161 14.59 11.75 14.64
C LYS A 161 15.65 10.79 14.10
N LEU A 162 16.14 9.89 14.95
CA LEU A 162 17.15 8.89 14.57
C LEU A 162 16.50 7.66 13.92
N VAL A 163 15.38 7.18 14.46
CA VAL A 163 14.72 5.95 13.99
C VAL A 163 13.19 6.07 14.06
N PRO A 164 12.46 5.61 13.03
CA PRO A 164 11.01 5.57 13.06
C PRO A 164 10.53 4.42 13.95
N PHE A 165 9.83 4.73 15.03
CA PHE A 165 9.32 3.72 15.97
C PHE A 165 7.81 3.80 16.20
N GLY A 166 7.27 2.71 16.76
CA GLY A 166 5.81 2.53 16.87
C GLY A 166 5.17 2.23 15.51
N VAL A 167 6.00 1.89 14.53
CA VAL A 167 5.64 1.60 13.15
C VAL A 167 6.31 0.31 12.69
N THR A 168 5.74 -0.34 11.69
CA THR A 168 6.28 -1.56 11.07
C THR A 168 6.13 -1.48 9.57
N PRO A 169 7.06 -2.05 8.78
CA PRO A 169 6.76 -2.33 7.39
C PRO A 169 5.61 -3.35 7.33
N VAL A 170 4.70 -3.15 6.40
CA VAL A 170 3.60 -4.07 6.12
C VAL A 170 3.75 -4.57 4.70
N VAL A 171 3.93 -5.88 4.55
CA VAL A 171 3.95 -6.53 3.24
C VAL A 171 2.53 -6.98 2.92
N VAL A 172 2.02 -6.60 1.76
CA VAL A 172 0.74 -7.07 1.23
C VAL A 172 1.01 -7.94 0.03
N ARG A 173 0.32 -9.08 -0.06
CA ARG A 173 0.33 -9.98 -1.22
C ARG A 173 -1.00 -9.89 -1.94
N ALA A 174 -1.00 -9.22 -3.08
CA ALA A 174 -2.14 -9.08 -3.95
C ALA A 174 -2.26 -10.29 -4.89
N MET A 175 -3.44 -10.91 -4.94
CA MET A 175 -3.73 -12.06 -5.79
C MET A 175 -5.07 -11.88 -6.49
N TYR A 176 -5.18 -12.36 -7.74
CA TYR A 176 -6.45 -12.33 -8.45
C TYR A 176 -7.36 -13.48 -7.99
N ARG A 177 -8.52 -13.15 -7.43
CA ARG A 177 -9.49 -14.10 -6.87
C ARG A 177 -9.86 -15.25 -7.82
N PRO A 178 -10.12 -15.03 -9.12
CA PRO A 178 -10.56 -16.12 -10.01
C PRO A 178 -9.45 -17.12 -10.35
N THR A 179 -8.19 -16.69 -10.40
CA THR A 179 -7.06 -17.49 -10.90
C THR A 179 -6.08 -17.90 -9.80
N ASN A 180 -6.17 -17.27 -8.63
CA ASN A 180 -5.19 -17.35 -7.54
C ASN A 180 -3.75 -17.04 -8.00
N LEU A 181 -3.60 -16.29 -9.09
CA LEU A 181 -2.31 -15.84 -9.59
C LEU A 181 -1.90 -14.52 -8.92
N PRO A 182 -0.60 -14.26 -8.75
CA PRO A 182 -0.12 -12.96 -8.31
C PRO A 182 -0.66 -11.82 -9.18
N ALA A 183 -1.12 -10.75 -8.54
CA ALA A 183 -1.46 -9.52 -9.24
C ALA A 183 -0.17 -8.73 -9.48
N ALA A 184 0.65 -9.16 -10.44
CA ALA A 184 1.95 -8.57 -10.72
C ALA A 184 1.85 -7.21 -11.43
N ASN A 185 2.73 -6.27 -11.07
CA ASN A 185 2.77 -4.90 -11.64
C ASN A 185 1.44 -4.14 -11.51
N GLU A 186 0.69 -4.44 -10.46
CA GLU A 186 -0.62 -3.89 -10.17
C GLU A 186 -0.46 -2.68 -9.21
N PRO A 187 -0.81 -1.46 -9.63
CA PRO A 187 -0.84 -0.31 -8.76
C PRO A 187 -2.08 -0.37 -7.88
N LEU A 188 -1.83 -0.34 -6.58
CA LEU A 188 -2.81 -0.30 -5.53
C LEU A 188 -2.73 1.04 -4.82
N ALA A 189 -3.88 1.66 -4.62
CA ALA A 189 -4.01 2.77 -3.71
C ALA A 189 -4.04 2.21 -2.28
N VAL A 190 -3.22 2.81 -1.42
CA VAL A 190 -3.06 2.44 -0.02
C VAL A 190 -3.37 3.68 0.82
N GLU A 191 -4.32 3.53 1.73
CA GLU A 191 -4.76 4.57 2.66
C GLU A 191 -4.62 4.08 4.10
N PHE A 192 -3.97 4.87 4.95
CA PHE A 192 -3.89 4.64 6.39
C PHE A 192 -3.65 5.98 7.11
N GLU A 193 -4.38 6.22 8.20
CA GLU A 193 -4.40 7.51 8.89
C GLU A 193 -4.65 8.67 7.91
N THR A 194 -3.75 9.66 7.83
CA THR A 194 -3.80 10.79 6.89
C THR A 194 -2.99 10.54 5.61
N HIS A 195 -2.41 9.35 5.44
CA HIS A 195 -1.54 9.03 4.32
C HIS A 195 -2.32 8.32 3.22
N LYS A 196 -2.16 8.81 1.99
CA LYS A 196 -2.65 8.17 0.77
C LYS A 196 -1.52 8.11 -0.24
N ARG A 197 -1.26 6.93 -0.77
CA ARG A 197 -0.23 6.71 -1.80
C ARG A 197 -0.62 5.57 -2.74
N THR A 198 -0.09 5.62 -3.95
CA THR A 198 -0.20 4.52 -4.92
C THR A 198 1.12 3.77 -4.95
N LEU A 199 1.07 2.45 -4.75
CA LEU A 199 2.22 1.55 -4.78
C LEU A 199 1.97 0.46 -5.81
N THR A 200 3.01 0.05 -6.53
CA THR A 200 2.92 -1.02 -7.54
C THR A 200 3.47 -2.31 -6.96
N THR A 201 2.74 -3.42 -7.14
CA THR A 201 3.21 -4.75 -6.76
C THR A 201 4.34 -5.25 -7.67
N ASP A 202 5.21 -6.10 -7.14
CA ASP A 202 6.25 -6.78 -7.91
C ASP A 202 5.73 -7.99 -8.71
N GLU A 203 6.62 -8.78 -9.31
CA GLU A 203 6.29 -9.98 -10.09
C GLU A 203 5.58 -11.07 -9.26
N GLN A 204 5.79 -11.08 -7.94
CA GLN A 204 5.18 -12.01 -6.99
C GLN A 204 3.89 -11.46 -6.39
N GLY A 205 3.44 -10.28 -6.84
CA GLY A 205 2.25 -9.61 -6.33
C GLY A 205 2.46 -9.00 -4.94
N LEU A 206 3.71 -8.80 -4.51
CA LEU A 206 4.04 -8.23 -3.22
C LEU A 206 4.19 -6.71 -3.33
N LEU A 207 3.75 -6.00 -2.30
CA LEU A 207 4.03 -4.58 -2.13
C LEU A 207 4.39 -4.32 -0.65
N THR A 208 5.36 -3.44 -0.41
CA THR A 208 5.80 -3.08 0.94
C THR A 208 5.38 -1.67 1.27
N ILE A 209 4.57 -1.55 2.32
CA ILE A 209 4.08 -0.28 2.88
C ILE A 209 5.02 0.07 4.04
N ALA A 210 5.91 1.03 3.83
CA ALA A 210 6.85 1.46 4.86
C ALA A 210 6.16 2.23 5.99
N GLU A 211 6.66 2.08 7.22
CA GLU A 211 6.33 2.90 8.39
C GLU A 211 4.84 2.95 8.75
N VAL A 212 4.16 1.81 8.76
CA VAL A 212 2.75 1.77 9.17
C VAL A 212 2.64 1.65 10.70
N PRO A 213 1.90 2.53 11.39
CA PRO A 213 1.69 2.41 12.83
C PRO A 213 1.06 1.08 13.24
N TYR A 214 1.55 0.51 14.33
CA TYR A 214 0.93 -0.69 14.90
C TYR A 214 -0.53 -0.43 15.31
N LEU A 215 -1.36 -1.46 15.18
CA LEU A 215 -2.81 -1.44 15.43
C LEU A 215 -3.58 -0.40 14.61
N SER A 216 -3.02 0.01 13.47
CA SER A 216 -3.73 0.81 12.48
C SER A 216 -4.45 -0.08 11.46
N GLU A 217 -5.42 0.53 10.77
CA GLU A 217 -6.13 -0.07 9.67
C GLU A 217 -5.60 0.52 8.36
N ILE A 218 -5.14 -0.35 7.46
CA ILE A 218 -4.74 0.01 6.10
C ILE A 218 -5.87 -0.39 5.17
N THR A 219 -6.38 0.55 4.39
CA THR A 219 -7.25 0.25 3.26
C THR A 219 -6.40 0.12 1.99
N VAL A 220 -6.51 -1.02 1.30
CA VAL A 220 -5.88 -1.29 0.00
C VAL A 220 -6.98 -1.46 -1.05
N TYR A 221 -6.86 -0.80 -2.19
CA TYR A 221 -7.85 -0.89 -3.28
C TYR A 221 -7.24 -0.60 -4.65
N GLN A 222 -7.92 -1.00 -5.71
CA GLN A 222 -7.61 -0.60 -7.08
C GLN A 222 -8.47 0.59 -7.49
N GLN A 223 -8.02 1.36 -8.48
CA GLN A 223 -8.86 2.36 -9.13
C GLN A 223 -9.31 1.84 -10.49
N ASP A 224 -10.61 1.99 -10.79
CA ASP A 224 -11.15 1.68 -12.10
C ASP A 224 -10.81 2.75 -13.14
N ALA A 225 -11.29 2.60 -14.37
CA ALA A 225 -11.05 3.56 -15.45
C ALA A 225 -11.63 4.96 -15.16
N GLY A 226 -12.63 5.07 -14.28
CA GLY A 226 -13.20 6.33 -13.81
C GLY A 226 -12.50 6.91 -12.57
N GLY A 227 -11.45 6.26 -12.08
CA GLY A 227 -10.74 6.64 -10.86
C GLY A 227 -11.46 6.27 -9.56
N GLN A 228 -12.57 5.52 -9.64
CA GLN A 228 -13.33 5.10 -8.46
C GLN A 228 -12.64 3.93 -7.76
N PRO A 229 -12.68 3.89 -6.41
CA PRO A 229 -12.10 2.80 -5.64
C PRO A 229 -12.92 1.52 -5.82
N VAL A 230 -12.24 0.43 -6.19
CA VAL A 230 -12.81 -0.92 -6.35
C VAL A 230 -11.91 -1.96 -5.68
N ASN A 231 -12.45 -3.15 -5.39
CA ASN A 231 -11.73 -4.22 -4.66
C ASN A 231 -11.14 -3.78 -3.31
N ARG A 232 -11.86 -2.88 -2.62
CA ARG A 232 -11.46 -2.29 -1.34
C ARG A 232 -11.39 -3.35 -0.24
N GLN A 233 -10.23 -3.44 0.41
CA GLN A 233 -9.98 -4.36 1.52
C GLN A 233 -9.22 -3.65 2.63
N THR A 234 -9.59 -3.97 3.87
CA THR A 234 -8.91 -3.44 5.06
C THR A 234 -7.99 -4.51 5.64
N VAL A 235 -6.77 -4.11 5.95
CA VAL A 235 -5.75 -4.91 6.62
C VAL A 235 -5.48 -4.29 7.99
N PHE A 236 -5.62 -5.08 9.06
CA PHE A 236 -5.30 -4.64 10.41
C PHE A 236 -3.86 -4.99 10.76
N VAL A 237 -3.06 -3.99 11.12
CA VAL A 237 -1.64 -4.15 11.40
C VAL A 237 -1.43 -4.61 12.84
N ASP A 238 -1.08 -5.87 13.04
CA ASP A 238 -0.86 -6.45 14.37
C ASP A 238 0.64 -6.68 14.68
N GLU A 239 0.93 -7.44 15.74
CA GLU A 239 2.29 -7.77 16.19
C GLU A 239 2.96 -8.93 15.41
N ARG A 240 2.36 -9.42 14.32
CA ARG A 240 2.92 -10.54 13.55
C ARG A 240 4.29 -10.21 12.97
N ASN A 241 4.96 -11.25 12.47
CA ASN A 241 6.23 -11.08 11.78
C ASN A 241 6.05 -10.16 10.56
N PRO A 242 6.76 -9.02 10.46
CA PRO A 242 6.63 -8.10 9.33
C PRO A 242 6.95 -8.71 7.96
N ALA A 243 7.66 -9.84 7.93
CA ALA A 243 7.95 -10.58 6.71
C ALA A 243 6.77 -11.44 6.21
N GLU A 244 5.75 -11.68 7.05
CA GLU A 244 4.56 -12.43 6.67
C GLU A 244 3.56 -11.52 5.95
N PRO A 245 3.25 -11.79 4.67
CA PRO A 245 2.41 -10.89 3.90
C PRO A 245 0.93 -11.02 4.27
N TYR A 246 0.22 -9.89 4.28
CA TYR A 246 -1.23 -9.85 4.37
C TYR A 246 -1.85 -10.14 3.00
N PRO A 247 -2.77 -11.12 2.88
CA PRO A 247 -3.40 -11.41 1.61
C PRO A 247 -4.42 -10.32 1.25
N VAL A 248 -4.40 -9.88 -0.01
CA VAL A 248 -5.41 -8.99 -0.60
C VAL A 248 -5.90 -9.62 -1.89
N LEU A 249 -7.21 -9.88 -1.98
CA LEU A 249 -7.82 -10.60 -3.10
C LEU A 249 -8.51 -9.63 -4.06
N LEU A 250 -7.97 -9.51 -5.27
CA LEU A 250 -8.42 -8.55 -6.27
C LEU A 250 -9.26 -9.22 -7.35
N GLU A 251 -10.15 -8.46 -7.96
CA GLU A 251 -10.72 -8.80 -9.26
C GLU A 251 -9.91 -8.10 -10.36
N ARG A 252 -9.77 -8.74 -11.52
CA ARG A 252 -9.11 -8.09 -12.66
C ARG A 252 -10.05 -7.03 -13.20
N LEU A 253 -9.55 -5.80 -13.32
CA LEU A 253 -10.33 -4.70 -13.87
C LEU A 253 -10.18 -4.67 -15.39
N PRO A 254 -11.29 -4.66 -16.14
CA PRO A 254 -11.25 -4.48 -17.58
C PRO A 254 -10.92 -3.02 -17.93
N PHE A 255 -10.02 -2.84 -18.88
CA PHE A 255 -9.66 -1.56 -19.47
C PHE A 255 -9.79 -1.64 -20.99
N SER A 256 -9.77 -0.47 -21.61
CA SER A 256 -9.86 -0.34 -23.06
C SER A 256 -8.48 -0.05 -23.63
N MET A 257 -8.06 -0.82 -24.64
CA MET A 257 -6.88 -0.50 -25.44
C MET A 257 -7.29 0.33 -26.65
N PHE A 258 -6.67 1.48 -26.82
CA PHE A 258 -6.84 2.29 -28.02
C PHE A 258 -5.66 2.05 -28.96
N PHE A 259 -5.96 1.73 -30.21
CA PHE A 259 -4.95 1.59 -31.24
C PHE A 259 -5.11 2.67 -32.29
N ARG A 260 -3.99 3.07 -32.89
CA ARG A 260 -3.94 3.96 -34.05
C ARG A 260 -3.27 3.25 -35.20
N VAL A 261 -4.04 2.98 -36.26
CA VAL A 261 -3.56 2.37 -37.49
C VAL A 261 -2.89 3.45 -38.34
N VAL A 262 -1.60 3.26 -38.64
CA VAL A 262 -0.81 4.25 -39.40
C VAL A 262 -0.09 3.61 -40.58
N ASP A 263 0.13 4.37 -41.64
CA ASP A 263 0.93 3.94 -42.80
C ASP A 263 2.44 3.99 -42.51
N GLN A 264 3.25 3.58 -43.48
CA GLN A 264 4.72 3.67 -43.44
C GLN A 264 5.28 5.10 -43.26
N HIS A 265 4.44 6.14 -43.33
CA HIS A 265 4.80 7.54 -43.11
C HIS A 265 4.23 8.09 -41.79
N GLY A 266 3.62 7.24 -40.95
CA GLY A 266 3.02 7.62 -39.67
C GLY A 266 1.67 8.33 -39.79
N ARG A 267 1.04 8.33 -40.98
CA ARG A 267 -0.27 8.96 -41.20
C ARG A 267 -1.38 7.97 -40.88
N ALA A 268 -2.46 8.44 -40.27
CA ALA A 268 -3.60 7.60 -39.93
C ALA A 268 -4.25 6.98 -41.19
N VAL A 269 -4.65 5.71 -41.09
CA VAL A 269 -5.27 4.95 -42.19
C VAL A 269 -6.72 4.64 -41.83
N PRO A 270 -7.69 5.42 -42.36
CA PRO A 270 -9.09 5.20 -42.05
C PRO A 270 -9.63 3.93 -42.69
N LYS A 271 -10.63 3.31 -42.06
CA LYS A 271 -11.38 2.15 -42.60
C LYS A 271 -10.54 0.90 -42.91
N HIS A 272 -9.29 0.85 -42.44
CA HIS A 272 -8.41 -0.29 -42.62
C HIS A 272 -8.88 -1.49 -41.80
N HIS A 273 -8.86 -2.68 -42.38
CA HIS A 273 -9.31 -3.91 -41.72
C HIS A 273 -8.12 -4.61 -41.04
N ILE A 274 -8.27 -4.90 -39.75
CA ILE A 274 -7.27 -5.52 -38.89
C ILE A 274 -7.91 -6.73 -38.20
N ARG A 275 -7.13 -7.78 -37.93
CA ARG A 275 -7.51 -8.84 -36.98
C ARG A 275 -6.72 -8.65 -35.69
N LEU A 276 -7.42 -8.61 -34.57
CA LEU A 276 -6.82 -8.59 -33.23
C LEU A 276 -6.99 -9.98 -32.61
N ASP A 277 -5.88 -10.64 -32.32
CA ASP A 277 -5.89 -11.91 -31.60
C ASP A 277 -5.62 -11.64 -30.12
N TYR A 278 -6.60 -11.96 -29.28
CA TYR A 278 -6.59 -11.68 -27.84
C TYR A 278 -7.24 -12.82 -27.05
N GLN A 279 -6.54 -13.36 -26.05
CA GLN A 279 -6.99 -14.52 -25.24
C GLN A 279 -7.45 -15.72 -26.09
N GLY A 280 -6.81 -15.96 -27.23
CA GLY A 280 -7.17 -17.03 -28.16
C GLY A 280 -8.40 -16.75 -29.02
N MET A 281 -9.07 -15.60 -28.85
CA MET A 281 -10.14 -15.14 -29.72
C MET A 281 -9.57 -14.32 -30.88
N GLN A 282 -10.12 -14.52 -32.07
CA GLN A 282 -9.82 -13.73 -33.26
C GLN A 282 -10.93 -12.69 -33.46
N LEU A 283 -10.57 -11.42 -33.31
CA LEU A 283 -11.52 -10.30 -33.32
C LEU A 283 -11.27 -9.45 -34.58
N PRO A 284 -12.11 -9.57 -35.63
CA PRO A 284 -12.03 -8.68 -36.77
C PRO A 284 -12.45 -7.28 -36.36
N ALA A 285 -11.64 -6.29 -36.74
CA ALA A 285 -11.85 -4.89 -36.39
C ALA A 285 -11.59 -3.99 -37.61
N GLN A 286 -12.30 -2.87 -37.69
CA GLN A 286 -12.12 -1.88 -38.75
C GLN A 286 -11.83 -0.52 -38.14
N ALA A 287 -10.76 0.13 -38.59
CA ALA A 287 -10.38 1.44 -38.10
C ALA A 287 -11.46 2.49 -38.45
N ASP A 288 -11.70 3.45 -37.56
CA ASP A 288 -12.65 4.54 -37.80
C ASP A 288 -12.13 5.54 -38.87
N GLU A 289 -12.85 6.65 -39.06
CA GLU A 289 -12.47 7.71 -40.01
C GLU A 289 -11.17 8.44 -39.62
N GLN A 290 -10.71 8.29 -38.38
CA GLN A 290 -9.47 8.85 -37.85
C GLN A 290 -8.37 7.79 -37.74
N GLY A 291 -8.60 6.58 -38.26
CA GLY A 291 -7.66 5.47 -38.19
C GLY A 291 -7.48 4.90 -36.77
N ARG A 292 -8.48 5.05 -35.88
CA ARG A 292 -8.44 4.53 -34.51
C ARG A 292 -9.25 3.24 -34.37
N LEU A 293 -8.86 2.43 -33.40
CA LEU A 293 -9.49 1.18 -33.00
C LEU A 293 -9.62 1.14 -31.49
N LEU A 294 -10.70 0.53 -31.02
CA LEU A 294 -10.99 0.36 -29.61
C LEU A 294 -11.18 -1.13 -29.32
N LEU A 295 -10.34 -1.70 -28.45
CA LEU A 295 -10.54 -3.03 -27.90
C LEU A 295 -10.92 -2.91 -26.42
N ASN A 296 -12.21 -3.12 -26.14
CA ASN A 296 -12.74 -3.09 -24.78
C ASN A 296 -12.44 -4.40 -24.04
N ASN A 297 -12.61 -4.39 -22.71
CA ASN A 297 -12.51 -5.57 -21.84
C ASN A 297 -11.16 -6.29 -21.93
N THR A 298 -10.09 -5.51 -22.02
CA THR A 298 -8.72 -6.01 -21.96
C THR A 298 -8.17 -5.87 -20.55
N TYR A 299 -7.16 -6.67 -20.21
CA TYR A 299 -6.52 -6.61 -18.91
C TYR A 299 -5.05 -6.23 -19.04
N TYR A 300 -4.52 -5.47 -18.09
CA TYR A 300 -3.09 -5.13 -18.06
C TYR A 300 -2.20 -6.37 -18.00
N GLY A 301 -1.02 -6.25 -18.59
CA GLY A 301 -0.03 -7.32 -18.71
C GLY A 301 -0.32 -8.36 -19.80
N GLU A 302 -1.52 -8.34 -20.39
CA GLU A 302 -1.86 -9.27 -21.48
C GLU A 302 -1.41 -8.74 -22.83
N SER A 303 -1.17 -9.67 -23.76
CA SER A 303 -0.73 -9.34 -25.11
C SER A 303 -1.88 -9.39 -26.12
N VAL A 304 -1.84 -8.45 -27.06
CA VAL A 304 -2.71 -8.39 -28.23
C VAL A 304 -1.84 -8.47 -29.47
N GLN A 305 -2.09 -9.47 -30.31
CA GLN A 305 -1.41 -9.64 -31.59
C GLN A 305 -2.25 -9.02 -32.71
N CYS A 306 -1.64 -8.19 -33.55
CA CYS A 306 -2.33 -7.46 -34.60
C CYS A 306 -1.90 -7.97 -35.97
N TYR A 307 -2.86 -8.29 -36.85
CA TYR A 307 -2.63 -8.76 -38.22
C TYR A 307 -3.30 -7.86 -39.25
N ASP A 308 -2.64 -7.63 -40.37
CA ASP A 308 -3.19 -6.85 -41.49
C ASP A 308 -3.99 -7.77 -42.43
N LEU A 309 -5.31 -7.58 -42.50
CA LEU A 309 -6.20 -8.40 -43.33
C LEU A 309 -6.23 -7.96 -44.80
N VAL A 310 -5.66 -6.80 -45.13
CA VAL A 310 -5.65 -6.28 -46.51
C VAL A 310 -4.53 -6.92 -47.33
N ASP A 311 -3.44 -7.32 -46.68
CA ASP A 311 -2.41 -8.15 -47.31
C ASP A 311 -2.86 -9.62 -47.35
N LYS A 312 -2.83 -10.24 -48.53
CA LYS A 312 -3.25 -11.63 -48.76
C LYS A 312 -2.47 -12.66 -47.92
N LYS A 313 -1.35 -12.28 -47.33
CA LYS A 313 -0.52 -13.14 -46.48
C LYS A 313 -0.80 -12.99 -44.98
N GLU A 314 -1.70 -12.08 -44.58
CA GLU A 314 -2.02 -11.77 -43.18
C GLU A 314 -0.77 -11.67 -42.28
N PRO A 315 0.23 -10.83 -42.62
CA PRO A 315 1.43 -10.75 -41.82
C PRO A 315 1.07 -10.25 -40.41
N LEU A 316 1.63 -10.91 -39.38
CA LEU A 316 1.66 -10.36 -38.03
C LEU A 316 2.36 -9.00 -38.11
N VAL A 317 1.62 -7.96 -37.79
CA VAL A 317 2.12 -6.59 -37.81
C VAL A 317 2.99 -6.36 -36.58
N LYS A 318 2.41 -6.58 -35.40
CA LYS A 318 3.06 -6.33 -34.11
C LYS A 318 2.28 -6.97 -32.97
N THR A 319 2.98 -7.30 -31.89
CA THR A 319 2.41 -7.69 -30.59
C THR A 319 2.54 -6.52 -29.63
N TYR A 320 1.47 -6.16 -28.96
CA TYR A 320 1.49 -5.16 -27.87
C TYR A 320 1.16 -5.85 -26.56
N VAL A 321 1.85 -5.43 -25.49
CA VAL A 321 1.44 -5.75 -24.12
C VAL A 321 0.63 -4.57 -23.61
N HIS A 322 -0.51 -4.83 -22.97
CA HIS A 322 -1.31 -3.78 -22.37
C HIS A 322 -0.61 -3.25 -21.12
N GLU A 323 0.04 -2.10 -21.28
CA GLU A 323 0.82 -1.39 -20.28
C GLU A 323 0.00 -0.26 -19.64
N ARG A 324 0.17 -0.05 -18.34
CA ARG A 324 -0.49 1.04 -17.62
C ARG A 324 0.11 2.38 -18.01
N GLY A 325 -0.75 3.35 -18.30
CA GLY A 325 -0.36 4.71 -18.71
C GLY A 325 -0.08 4.87 -20.20
N GLN A 326 -0.02 3.77 -20.96
CA GLN A 326 0.00 3.86 -22.41
C GLN A 326 -1.43 4.06 -22.92
N THR A 327 -1.71 5.27 -23.40
CA THR A 327 -3.04 5.64 -23.90
C THR A 327 -3.28 5.19 -25.33
N ASP A 328 -2.25 5.06 -26.16
CA ASP A 328 -2.36 4.73 -27.59
C ASP A 328 -1.30 3.72 -28.05
N TYR A 329 -1.73 2.75 -28.85
CA TYR A 329 -0.91 1.70 -29.45
C TYR A 329 -0.87 1.86 -30.98
N VAL A 330 0.32 2.09 -31.55
CA VAL A 330 0.43 2.40 -32.99
C VAL A 330 0.61 1.13 -33.81
N ILE A 331 -0.37 0.73 -34.62
CA ILE A 331 -0.34 -0.43 -35.55
C ILE A 331 0.15 0.03 -36.93
N PRO A 332 1.41 -0.26 -37.32
CA PRO A 332 1.93 0.12 -38.63
C PRO A 332 1.44 -0.83 -39.74
N VAL A 333 0.68 -0.33 -40.70
CA VAL A 333 0.24 -1.11 -41.88
C VAL A 333 0.98 -0.65 -43.12
N PHE A 334 1.16 -1.56 -44.07
CA PHE A 334 1.80 -1.24 -45.33
C PHE A 334 0.74 -0.95 -46.40
N ILE A 335 0.64 0.31 -46.82
CA ILE A 335 -0.22 0.66 -47.96
C ILE A 335 0.65 0.70 -49.21
N PRO A 336 0.47 -0.24 -50.16
CA PRO A 336 1.20 -0.18 -51.42
C PRO A 336 0.84 1.12 -52.14
N ASP A 337 1.85 1.94 -52.46
CA ASP A 337 1.66 3.16 -53.25
C ASP A 337 1.02 2.75 -54.60
N PRO A 338 -0.24 3.12 -54.87
CA PRO A 338 -0.94 2.69 -56.08
C PRO A 338 -0.26 3.24 -57.33
N LEU A 339 0.52 4.31 -57.18
CA LEU A 339 1.30 4.91 -58.26
C LEU A 339 2.71 4.33 -58.37
N LYS A 340 3.16 3.43 -57.50
CA LYS A 340 4.49 2.78 -57.61
C LYS A 340 4.75 2.14 -58.98
N PRO A 341 3.83 1.38 -59.60
CA PRO A 341 4.04 0.87 -60.96
C PRO A 341 4.11 2.00 -62.00
N VAL A 342 3.29 3.04 -61.85
CA VAL A 342 3.26 4.21 -62.76
C VAL A 342 4.52 5.05 -62.62
N LYS A 343 5.02 5.30 -61.41
CA LYS A 343 6.28 6.00 -61.13
C LYS A 343 7.48 5.22 -61.63
N ARG A 344 7.47 3.88 -61.51
CA ARG A 344 8.49 3.04 -62.16
C ARG A 344 8.41 3.15 -63.68
N GLY A 345 7.21 3.14 -64.24
CA GLY A 345 6.98 3.35 -65.68
C GLY A 345 7.47 4.73 -66.16
N LEU A 346 7.12 5.80 -65.46
CA LEU A 346 7.55 7.17 -65.73
C LEU A 346 9.06 7.37 -65.52
N GLY A 347 9.64 6.72 -64.50
CA GLY A 347 11.09 6.71 -64.30
C GLY A 347 11.81 6.04 -65.47
N CYS A 348 11.34 4.87 -65.92
CA CYS A 348 11.87 4.21 -67.11
C CYS A 348 11.65 5.03 -68.39
N LEU A 349 10.49 5.68 -68.54
CA LEU A 349 10.19 6.55 -69.69
C LEU A 349 11.07 7.80 -69.68
N GLY A 350 11.25 8.43 -68.52
CA GLY A 350 12.13 9.58 -68.34
C GLY A 350 13.60 9.22 -68.59
N LEU A 351 14.04 8.03 -68.18
CA LEU A 351 15.38 7.53 -68.46
C LEU A 351 15.57 7.21 -69.95
N LEU A 352 14.56 6.64 -70.62
CA LEU A 352 14.54 6.44 -72.07
C LEU A 352 14.56 7.77 -72.84
N LEU A 353 13.78 8.76 -72.41
CA LEU A 353 13.79 10.12 -72.97
C LEU A 353 15.14 10.81 -72.74
N GLY A 354 15.72 10.68 -71.56
CA GLY A 354 17.06 11.18 -71.26
C GLY A 354 18.14 10.54 -72.12
N LEU A 355 18.08 9.21 -72.32
CA LEU A 355 18.94 8.49 -73.26
C LEU A 355 18.73 8.94 -74.71
N LEU A 356 17.50 9.16 -75.13
CA LEU A 356 17.17 9.66 -76.47
C LEU A 356 17.75 11.07 -76.69
N VAL A 357 17.59 11.97 -75.72
CA VAL A 357 18.18 13.32 -75.78
C VAL A 357 19.70 13.25 -75.83
N LEU A 358 20.33 12.38 -75.03
CA LEU A 358 21.78 12.15 -75.10
C LEU A 358 22.22 11.58 -76.44
N LEU A 359 21.44 10.67 -77.04
CA LEU A 359 21.69 10.14 -78.38
C LEU A 359 21.58 11.23 -79.45
N VAL A 360 20.56 12.10 -79.37
CA VAL A 360 20.38 13.22 -80.30
C VAL A 360 21.50 14.24 -80.12
N ALA A 361 21.85 14.60 -78.89
CA ALA A 361 22.97 15.49 -78.61
C ALA A 361 24.30 14.88 -79.07
N GLY A 362 24.51 13.58 -78.87
CA GLY A 362 25.65 12.84 -79.38
C GLY A 362 25.70 12.77 -80.90
N LEU A 363 24.55 12.63 -81.58
CA LEU A 363 24.42 12.69 -83.03
C LEU A 363 24.70 14.09 -83.58
N ILE A 364 24.23 15.14 -82.91
CA ILE A 364 24.51 16.53 -83.27
C ILE A 364 25.99 16.84 -83.07
N ALA A 365 26.57 16.44 -81.93
CA ALA A 365 27.99 16.57 -81.66
C ALA A 365 28.82 15.77 -82.67
N TYR A 366 28.44 14.53 -82.97
CA TYR A 366 29.06 13.71 -84.01
C TYR A 366 28.95 14.35 -85.38
N TYR A 367 27.80 14.92 -85.74
CA TYR A 367 27.61 15.62 -87.01
C TYR A 367 28.54 16.84 -87.11
N TYR A 368 28.63 17.64 -86.04
CA TYR A 368 29.55 18.78 -86.01
C TYR A 368 31.03 18.35 -86.05
N PHE A 369 31.42 17.31 -85.29
CA PHE A 369 32.79 16.78 -85.29
C PHE A 369 33.15 16.00 -86.56
N ALA A 370 32.18 15.41 -87.26
CA ALA A 370 32.40 14.68 -88.51
C ALA A 370 32.43 15.60 -89.74
N TYR A 371 31.83 16.80 -89.64
CA TYR A 371 31.81 17.77 -90.74
C TYR A 371 32.98 18.76 -90.70
N ASP A 372 33.49 19.07 -89.50
CA ASP A 372 34.70 19.85 -89.32
C ASP A 372 35.61 19.14 -88.33
N GLU A 373 36.59 18.39 -88.83
CA GLU A 373 38.00 18.60 -88.44
C GLU A 373 39.00 17.74 -89.23
N LYS A 374 40.00 18.43 -89.76
CA LYS A 374 41.31 17.89 -90.17
C LYS A 374 42.08 17.46 -88.91
N PRO A 375 43.00 16.48 -89.03
CA PRO A 375 43.72 15.94 -87.89
C PRO A 375 44.65 17.00 -87.29
N LEU A 376 44.53 17.25 -85.99
CA LEU A 376 45.51 18.00 -85.22
C LEU A 376 46.22 17.09 -84.21
N SER A 377 47.50 17.42 -84.08
CA SER A 377 48.61 16.61 -83.60
C SER A 377 48.56 16.30 -82.12
N GLN A 378 49.12 15.13 -81.79
CA GLN A 378 49.80 14.84 -80.52
C GLN A 378 50.64 16.04 -80.07
N ASN A 379 50.21 16.74 -79.01
CA ASN A 379 51.05 17.15 -77.90
C ASN A 379 50.26 17.99 -76.89
N GLN A 380 50.40 17.62 -75.61
CA GLN A 380 50.02 18.36 -74.39
C GLN A 380 48.54 18.26 -73.94
N LEU A 381 48.27 17.42 -72.93
CA LEU A 381 48.20 17.93 -71.55
C LEU A 381 48.14 16.76 -70.55
N ASN A 382 49.26 16.56 -69.85
CA ASN A 382 49.33 15.80 -68.61
C ASN A 382 48.89 16.69 -67.43
N ALA A 383 48.16 16.07 -66.51
CA ALA A 383 48.24 16.25 -65.05
C ALA A 383 48.06 17.64 -64.43
N SER A 384 47.02 17.79 -63.62
CA SER A 384 47.07 18.54 -62.35
C SER A 384 45.81 18.22 -61.51
N VAL A 385 45.86 17.36 -60.49
CA VAL A 385 46.23 17.62 -59.07
C VAL A 385 45.00 17.84 -58.18
N ARG A 386 44.79 16.84 -57.32
CA ARG A 386 44.48 16.88 -55.88
C ARG A 386 43.91 18.18 -55.30
N GLY A 387 42.76 18.01 -54.62
CA GLY A 387 42.74 18.08 -53.15
C GLY A 387 42.18 19.35 -52.51
N HIS A 388 41.15 19.17 -51.68
CA HIS A 388 40.92 19.80 -50.37
C HIS A 388 39.62 19.17 -49.79
N LYS A 389 39.60 18.38 -48.72
CA LYS A 389 39.87 18.63 -47.29
C LYS A 389 39.10 19.83 -46.71
N ASN A 390 38.08 19.51 -45.90
CA ASN A 390 37.87 19.92 -44.49
C ASN A 390 36.49 20.52 -44.13
N ARG A 391 36.08 20.10 -42.91
CA ARG A 391 35.31 20.81 -41.86
C ARG A 391 33.79 20.91 -42.01
N LEU A 392 33.04 20.24 -41.13
CA LEU A 392 32.61 20.62 -39.75
C LEU A 392 31.38 21.53 -39.80
N SER A 393 30.28 21.12 -39.15
CA SER A 393 29.58 21.85 -38.08
C SER A 393 28.23 21.19 -37.77
N ALA A 394 27.94 21.06 -36.46
CA ALA A 394 26.62 20.79 -35.90
C ALA A 394 25.66 21.97 -36.17
N PRO A 395 24.37 21.85 -35.76
CA PRO A 395 24.02 22.58 -34.55
C PRO A 395 22.98 21.92 -33.62
N ASP A 396 22.92 22.52 -32.43
CA ASP A 396 22.03 22.34 -31.28
C ASP A 396 20.52 22.41 -31.56
N SER A 397 19.72 21.92 -30.60
CA SER A 397 18.62 22.73 -30.04
C SER A 397 18.11 22.23 -28.68
N LEU A 398 17.85 23.22 -27.82
CA LEU A 398 17.27 23.22 -26.48
C LEU A 398 15.73 23.24 -26.47
N ASN A 399 15.13 22.88 -25.33
CA ASN A 399 14.00 23.52 -24.59
C ASN A 399 13.24 22.43 -23.78
N ALA A 400 13.13 22.40 -22.44
CA ALA A 400 12.66 23.34 -21.41
C ALA A 400 11.11 23.35 -21.19
N VAL A 401 10.74 23.34 -19.90
CA VAL A 401 9.54 23.89 -19.23
C VAL A 401 8.48 22.89 -18.66
N ALA A 402 8.31 22.97 -17.33
CA ALA A 402 7.16 22.53 -16.51
C ALA A 402 6.12 23.67 -16.38
N PRO A 403 4.88 23.46 -15.87
CA PRO A 403 4.66 23.71 -14.43
C PRO A 403 3.47 22.97 -13.74
N ASP A 404 3.65 22.76 -12.43
CA ASP A 404 2.80 23.10 -11.25
C ASP A 404 1.25 23.25 -11.35
N SER A 405 0.50 22.68 -10.40
CA SER A 405 -0.48 23.41 -9.56
C SER A 405 -1.15 22.57 -8.45
N THR A 406 -1.33 23.27 -7.33
CA THR A 406 -1.95 23.04 -6.00
C THR A 406 -3.49 22.86 -5.92
N ALA A 407 -3.96 22.29 -4.77
CA ALA A 407 -4.99 22.86 -3.83
C ALA A 407 -6.18 21.95 -3.36
N VAL A 408 -6.07 21.46 -2.11
CA VAL A 408 -6.95 21.52 -0.89
C VAL A 408 -8.50 21.70 -0.92
N SER A 409 -9.15 20.94 0.01
CA SER A 409 -10.36 21.17 0.87
C SER A 409 -11.72 20.50 0.49
N PRO A 410 -12.70 20.31 1.44
CA PRO A 410 -12.67 20.21 2.91
C PRO A 410 -13.52 19.06 3.53
N ASP A 411 -13.42 18.94 4.87
CA ASP A 411 -14.20 18.16 5.86
C ASP A 411 -15.73 18.28 5.78
N THR A 412 -16.42 17.17 6.06
CA THR A 412 -17.80 17.14 6.60
C THR A 412 -17.93 16.07 7.68
N ARG A 413 -18.19 16.49 8.93
CA ARG A 413 -18.70 15.68 10.03
C ARG A 413 -20.21 15.52 9.86
N ASN A 414 -20.69 14.28 9.77
CA ASN A 414 -22.12 13.97 9.83
C ASN A 414 -22.56 13.77 11.28
N GLU A 415 -23.63 14.48 11.65
CA GLU A 415 -24.40 14.26 12.87
C GLU A 415 -25.09 12.88 12.78
N ALA A 416 -25.10 12.12 13.88
CA ALA A 416 -25.72 10.81 13.94
C ALA A 416 -27.25 10.94 13.72
N GLY A 417 -27.78 10.17 12.78
CA GLY A 417 -29.21 10.08 12.52
C GLY A 417 -29.98 9.50 13.71
N PRO A 418 -31.32 9.62 13.72
CA PRO A 418 -32.16 9.12 14.81
C PRO A 418 -32.07 7.60 14.94
N GLU A 419 -31.83 7.10 16.15
CA GLU A 419 -31.89 5.67 16.46
C GLU A 419 -33.33 5.15 16.31
N ILE A 420 -33.48 4.05 15.57
CA ILE A 420 -34.76 3.35 15.42
C ILE A 420 -34.72 2.11 16.30
N HIS A 421 -35.62 2.05 17.29
CA HIS A 421 -35.75 0.93 18.21
C HIS A 421 -36.88 0.00 17.74
N ASP A 422 -36.54 -1.25 17.43
CA ASP A 422 -37.50 -2.29 17.12
C ASP A 422 -37.63 -3.25 18.32
N ASP A 423 -38.78 -3.18 18.97
CA ASP A 423 -39.10 -3.98 20.14
C ASP A 423 -39.82 -5.27 19.75
N ILE A 424 -39.20 -6.41 20.05
CA ILE A 424 -39.73 -7.72 19.69
C ILE A 424 -40.41 -8.35 20.92
N ALA A 425 -41.62 -8.88 20.72
CA ALA A 425 -42.36 -9.57 21.76
C ALA A 425 -41.58 -10.79 22.33
N LEU A 426 -41.83 -11.10 23.61
CA LEU A 426 -41.22 -12.22 24.33
C LEU A 426 -41.25 -13.50 23.50
N SER A 427 -40.05 -14.00 23.18
CA SER A 427 -39.87 -15.20 22.37
C SER A 427 -39.58 -16.41 23.27
N GLN A 428 -40.13 -17.57 22.90
CA GLN A 428 -39.72 -18.81 23.53
C GLN A 428 -38.27 -19.13 23.16
N CYS A 429 -37.54 -19.69 24.12
CA CYS A 429 -36.18 -20.13 23.91
C CYS A 429 -36.08 -21.21 22.80
N ASN A 430 -34.93 -21.28 22.11
CA ASN A 430 -34.68 -21.84 20.76
C ASN A 430 -35.09 -20.95 19.58
N GLY A 431 -35.59 -19.74 19.85
CA GLY A 431 -35.80 -18.69 18.87
C GLY A 431 -34.53 -17.90 18.54
N GLY A 432 -34.63 -17.04 17.53
CA GLY A 432 -33.55 -16.19 17.06
C GLY A 432 -34.10 -14.97 16.33
N GLN A 433 -33.25 -13.98 16.09
CA GLN A 433 -33.55 -12.82 15.27
C GLN A 433 -32.50 -12.67 14.17
N ASP A 434 -32.88 -12.01 13.09
CA ASP A 434 -31.98 -11.63 12.02
C ASP A 434 -32.19 -10.17 11.58
N GLY A 435 -31.08 -9.50 11.24
CA GLY A 435 -31.06 -8.28 10.45
C GLY A 435 -30.73 -8.65 9.01
N GLN A 436 -31.54 -8.24 8.03
CA GLN A 436 -31.35 -8.62 6.62
C GLN A 436 -31.21 -7.44 5.66
N ASP A 437 -30.92 -6.23 6.14
CA ASP A 437 -31.00 -5.04 5.29
C ASP A 437 -29.69 -4.25 5.23
N TYR A 438 -29.07 -4.24 4.04
CA TYR A 438 -27.94 -3.35 3.70
C TYR A 438 -28.36 -1.94 3.28
N GLN A 439 -29.66 -1.71 3.05
CA GLN A 439 -30.13 -0.51 2.33
C GLN A 439 -30.43 0.69 3.23
N SER A 440 -30.44 0.52 4.55
CA SER A 440 -30.62 1.63 5.49
C SER A 440 -29.26 2.06 6.06
N PRO A 441 -28.86 3.34 5.89
CA PRO A 441 -27.67 3.89 6.54
C PRO A 441 -27.87 4.14 8.04
N ASP A 442 -29.05 3.82 8.60
CA ASP A 442 -29.40 4.11 9.99
C ASP A 442 -28.95 2.96 10.89
N ILE A 443 -28.38 3.29 12.05
CA ILE A 443 -28.08 2.31 13.10
C ILE A 443 -29.42 1.83 13.68
N LYS A 444 -29.68 0.53 13.57
CA LYS A 444 -30.85 -0.10 14.18
C LYS A 444 -30.45 -0.72 15.51
N VAL A 445 -31.30 -0.53 16.51
CA VAL A 445 -31.18 -1.19 17.81
C VAL A 445 -32.35 -2.15 17.94
N VAL A 446 -32.05 -3.46 17.89
CA VAL A 446 -33.04 -4.52 18.06
C VAL A 446 -32.89 -5.12 19.45
N ILE A 447 -33.99 -5.19 20.19
CA ILE A 447 -34.01 -5.76 21.54
C ILE A 447 -35.04 -6.88 21.59
N ALA A 448 -34.61 -8.08 21.98
CA ALA A 448 -35.49 -9.23 22.15
C ALA A 448 -35.27 -9.94 23.49
N GLU A 449 -36.38 -10.34 24.12
CA GLU A 449 -36.40 -11.08 25.38
C GLU A 449 -36.67 -12.57 25.14
N TYR A 450 -35.98 -13.43 25.89
CA TYR A 450 -36.10 -14.89 25.83
C TYR A 450 -36.31 -15.49 27.21
N ASP A 451 -37.29 -16.39 27.31
CA ASP A 451 -37.55 -17.20 28.51
C ASP A 451 -36.81 -18.56 28.42
N LEU A 452 -35.80 -18.77 29.26
CA LEU A 452 -35.00 -19.99 29.31
C LEU A 452 -35.70 -21.16 30.02
N GLY A 453 -36.85 -20.92 30.64
CA GLY A 453 -37.68 -21.91 31.33
C GLY A 453 -37.20 -22.31 32.74
N LYS A 454 -36.01 -21.86 33.17
CA LYS A 454 -35.48 -22.07 34.53
C LYS A 454 -34.41 -21.03 34.89
N GLU A 455 -34.28 -20.76 36.19
CA GLU A 455 -33.18 -20.00 36.79
C GLU A 455 -31.87 -20.81 36.79
N ASP A 456 -30.74 -20.13 37.04
CA ASP A 456 -29.39 -20.71 37.11
C ASP A 456 -29.01 -21.58 35.88
N ALA A 457 -29.43 -21.12 34.71
CA ALA A 457 -29.32 -21.86 33.47
C ALA A 457 -27.99 -21.58 32.73
N THR A 458 -27.54 -22.56 31.93
CA THR A 458 -26.49 -22.35 30.92
C THR A 458 -27.10 -22.58 29.54
N PHE A 459 -27.00 -21.60 28.65
CA PHE A 459 -27.56 -21.66 27.31
C PHE A 459 -26.47 -21.39 26.26
N ALA A 460 -26.72 -21.78 25.01
CA ALA A 460 -25.80 -21.53 23.90
C ALA A 460 -26.34 -20.42 23.00
N LEU A 461 -25.57 -19.35 22.84
CA LEU A 461 -25.82 -18.30 21.86
C LEU A 461 -25.07 -18.65 20.58
N ASP A 462 -25.79 -18.98 19.52
CA ASP A 462 -25.22 -19.01 18.17
C ASP A 462 -25.39 -17.63 17.56
N TYR A 463 -24.34 -17.03 17.00
CA TYR A 463 -24.42 -15.70 16.42
C TYR A 463 -23.54 -15.54 15.19
N TYR A 464 -23.94 -14.64 14.31
CA TYR A 464 -23.28 -14.29 13.07
C TYR A 464 -23.47 -12.79 12.82
N THR A 465 -22.39 -12.12 12.45
CA THR A 465 -22.39 -10.78 11.86
C THR A 465 -21.59 -10.82 10.57
N ASP A 466 -22.04 -10.06 9.58
CA ASP A 466 -21.41 -10.02 8.27
C ASP A 466 -20.12 -9.20 8.25
N ALA A 467 -19.73 -8.66 7.09
CA ALA A 467 -18.48 -7.92 6.91
C ALA A 467 -18.42 -6.58 7.68
N VAL A 468 -19.55 -6.00 8.09
CA VAL A 468 -19.55 -4.75 8.86
C VAL A 468 -19.66 -5.07 10.35
N PRO A 469 -18.90 -4.39 11.23
CA PRO A 469 -18.99 -4.63 12.66
C PRO A 469 -20.36 -4.27 13.23
N ASP A 470 -21.04 -5.25 13.80
CA ASP A 470 -22.22 -5.06 14.64
C ASP A 470 -21.89 -5.37 16.10
N GLN A 471 -22.68 -4.82 17.03
CA GLN A 471 -22.59 -5.10 18.46
C GLN A 471 -23.72 -6.04 18.88
N ILE A 472 -23.39 -7.16 19.51
CA ILE A 472 -24.34 -8.07 20.15
C ILE A 472 -24.05 -8.10 21.65
N GLU A 473 -25.05 -7.77 22.44
CA GLU A 473 -24.99 -7.79 23.90
C GLU A 473 -26.08 -8.69 24.46
N VAL A 474 -25.73 -9.45 25.49
CA VAL A 474 -26.68 -10.28 26.23
C VAL A 474 -26.70 -9.82 27.67
N PHE A 475 -27.88 -9.52 28.18
CA PHE A 475 -28.11 -9.09 29.55
C PHE A 475 -28.88 -10.15 30.34
N GLU A 476 -28.67 -10.13 31.65
CA GLU A 476 -29.44 -10.92 32.61
C GLU A 476 -30.74 -10.17 32.95
N GLY A 477 -31.89 -10.86 32.87
CA GLY A 477 -33.18 -10.25 33.22
C GLY A 477 -34.04 -9.88 32.02
N ARG A 478 -35.19 -9.27 32.33
CA ARG A 478 -36.15 -8.81 31.32
C ARG A 478 -35.70 -7.51 30.69
N LYS A 479 -36.28 -7.18 29.54
CA LYS A 479 -35.96 -5.93 28.85
C LYS A 479 -36.19 -4.70 29.73
N ASP A 480 -37.30 -4.68 30.47
CA ASP A 480 -37.68 -3.55 31.32
C ASP A 480 -36.78 -3.38 32.55
N ASP A 481 -35.98 -4.39 32.88
CA ASP A 481 -35.01 -4.37 33.99
C ASP A 481 -33.63 -3.86 33.55
N ILE A 482 -33.41 -3.64 32.25
CA ILE A 482 -32.11 -3.26 31.69
C ILE A 482 -32.06 -1.75 31.48
N ASP A 483 -31.13 -1.12 32.20
CA ASP A 483 -30.78 0.29 32.09
C ASP A 483 -29.40 0.50 31.46
N GLU A 484 -28.95 1.76 31.37
CA GLU A 484 -27.64 2.11 30.81
C GLU A 484 -26.46 1.57 31.64
N ASP A 485 -26.66 1.33 32.94
CA ASP A 485 -25.64 0.84 33.87
C ASP A 485 -25.58 -0.70 33.96
N SER A 486 -26.55 -1.37 33.34
CA SER A 486 -26.65 -2.82 33.33
C SER A 486 -25.45 -3.45 32.63
N LYS A 487 -24.79 -4.40 33.30
CA LYS A 487 -23.60 -5.06 32.78
C LYS A 487 -23.99 -6.27 31.91
N PRO A 488 -23.55 -6.36 30.65
CA PRO A 488 -23.85 -7.52 29.83
C PRO A 488 -23.12 -8.77 30.34
N LEU A 489 -23.82 -9.91 30.30
CA LEU A 489 -23.27 -11.26 30.48
C LEU A 489 -22.30 -11.62 29.34
N PHE A 490 -22.56 -11.11 28.15
CA PHE A 490 -21.75 -11.31 26.95
C PHE A 490 -21.81 -10.07 26.07
N ILE A 491 -20.66 -9.71 25.50
CA ILE A 491 -20.54 -8.64 24.51
C ILE A 491 -19.67 -9.13 23.36
N TYR A 492 -20.16 -8.91 22.15
CA TYR A 492 -19.42 -9.08 20.92
C TYR A 492 -19.54 -7.79 20.10
N TYR A 493 -18.40 -7.31 19.59
CA TYR A 493 -18.35 -6.19 18.65
C TYR A 493 -17.39 -6.55 17.54
N GLY A 494 -17.90 -6.80 16.34
CA GLY A 494 -17.07 -7.27 15.25
C GLY A 494 -17.82 -7.88 14.08
N SER A 495 -17.04 -8.50 13.20
CA SER A 495 -17.47 -9.16 11.99
C SER A 495 -17.12 -10.64 12.08
N THR A 496 -18.11 -11.51 12.30
CA THR A 496 -17.82 -12.94 12.49
C THR A 496 -17.21 -13.57 11.24
N ILE A 497 -17.52 -13.04 10.06
CA ILE A 497 -16.92 -13.49 8.80
C ILE A 497 -15.42 -13.19 8.72
N TYR A 498 -14.96 -12.06 9.29
CA TYR A 498 -13.53 -11.74 9.35
C TYR A 498 -12.83 -12.41 10.52
N ASP A 499 -13.50 -12.56 11.66
CA ASP A 499 -12.92 -13.18 12.85
C ASP A 499 -12.71 -14.69 12.66
N SER A 500 -13.66 -15.37 12.01
CA SER A 500 -13.62 -16.83 11.81
C SER A 500 -13.18 -17.27 10.41
N TRP A 501 -13.04 -16.34 9.46
CA TRP A 501 -12.87 -16.62 8.03
C TRP A 501 -13.93 -17.57 7.45
N SER A 502 -15.11 -17.61 8.07
CA SER A 502 -16.19 -18.55 7.77
C SER A 502 -17.54 -17.84 7.77
N ARG A 503 -18.50 -18.40 7.03
CA ARG A 503 -19.92 -17.99 7.11
C ARG A 503 -20.69 -18.77 8.19
N ALA A 504 -19.99 -19.60 8.97
CA ALA A 504 -20.60 -20.35 10.07
C ALA A 504 -20.84 -19.42 11.26
N SER A 505 -21.97 -19.61 11.95
CA SER A 505 -22.23 -18.95 13.23
C SER A 505 -21.17 -19.36 14.26
N MET A 506 -20.75 -18.40 15.08
CA MET A 506 -19.98 -18.65 16.29
C MET A 506 -20.92 -19.10 17.40
N GLN A 507 -20.42 -19.90 18.35
CA GLN A 507 -21.21 -20.35 19.49
C GLN A 507 -20.53 -19.95 20.80
N GLN A 508 -21.32 -19.39 21.73
CA GLN A 508 -20.88 -19.05 23.07
C GLN A 508 -21.80 -19.67 24.13
N LEU A 509 -21.23 -20.35 25.12
CA LEU A 509 -21.95 -20.80 26.30
C LEU A 509 -21.99 -19.69 27.36
N ILE A 510 -23.19 -19.34 27.81
CA ILE A 510 -23.44 -18.24 28.75
C ILE A 510 -24.22 -18.78 29.95
N LYS A 511 -23.78 -18.42 31.15
CA LYS A 511 -24.47 -18.73 32.42
C LYS A 511 -25.23 -17.50 32.91
N THR A 512 -26.46 -17.71 33.36
CA THR A 512 -27.34 -16.67 33.92
C THR A 512 -28.01 -17.21 35.17
N LYS A 513 -28.28 -16.34 36.14
CA LYS A 513 -29.10 -16.66 37.32
C LYS A 513 -30.58 -16.48 37.03
N SER A 514 -30.92 -15.54 36.14
CA SER A 514 -32.30 -15.26 35.76
C SER A 514 -32.87 -16.31 34.81
N GLN A 515 -34.18 -16.55 34.92
CA GLN A 515 -34.96 -17.28 33.92
C GLN A 515 -35.01 -16.55 32.57
N TYR A 516 -34.87 -15.22 32.58
CA TYR A 516 -34.97 -14.38 31.38
C TYR A 516 -33.60 -13.85 30.98
N VAL A 517 -33.38 -13.75 29.67
CA VAL A 517 -32.25 -13.03 29.08
C VAL A 517 -32.75 -12.11 27.99
N THR A 518 -32.06 -10.99 27.83
CA THR A 518 -32.36 -10.01 26.78
C THR A 518 -31.16 -9.87 25.88
N VAL A 519 -31.38 -9.95 24.58
CA VAL A 519 -30.35 -9.75 23.56
C VAL A 519 -30.59 -8.40 22.89
N ARG A 520 -29.58 -7.53 22.95
CA ARG A 520 -29.56 -6.24 22.25
C ARG A 520 -28.56 -6.32 21.10
N VAL A 521 -29.01 -6.05 19.89
CA VAL A 521 -28.14 -5.92 18.72
C VAL A 521 -28.16 -4.49 18.22
N THR A 522 -27.00 -3.87 18.14
CA THR A 522 -26.82 -2.51 17.58
C THR A 522 -25.97 -2.63 16.33
N GLY A 523 -26.56 -2.32 15.18
CA GLY A 523 -25.93 -2.66 13.90
C GLY A 523 -26.59 -2.02 12.69
N GLN A 524 -25.90 -2.10 11.56
CA GLN A 524 -26.38 -1.56 10.27
C GLN A 524 -26.50 -2.65 9.20
N THR A 525 -26.13 -3.89 9.50
CA THR A 525 -25.90 -4.90 8.47
C THR A 525 -26.53 -6.25 8.77
N ILE A 526 -26.10 -7.28 8.03
CA ILE A 526 -26.66 -8.63 8.15
C ILE A 526 -26.07 -9.30 9.39
N TRP A 527 -26.95 -9.59 10.34
CA TRP A 527 -26.62 -10.38 11.51
C TRP A 527 -27.72 -11.43 11.74
N ASN A 528 -27.37 -12.52 12.41
CA ASN A 528 -28.35 -13.44 12.97
C ASN A 528 -27.85 -13.93 14.32
N TYR A 529 -28.78 -14.25 15.20
CA TYR A 529 -28.44 -15.00 16.40
C TYR A 529 -29.57 -15.93 16.80
N ARG A 530 -29.22 -16.93 17.61
CA ARG A 530 -30.13 -17.91 18.17
C ARG A 530 -29.78 -18.21 19.62
N VAL A 531 -30.78 -18.14 20.49
CA VAL A 531 -30.67 -18.51 21.90
C VAL A 531 -31.15 -19.94 22.07
N ASN A 532 -30.23 -20.90 22.18
CA ASN A 532 -30.55 -22.33 22.33
C ASN A 532 -30.71 -22.72 23.80
N CYS A 533 -31.81 -23.39 24.12
CA CYS A 533 -32.14 -23.69 25.51
C CYS A 533 -31.15 -24.61 26.20
N PRO A 534 -31.00 -24.47 27.53
CA PRO A 534 -30.31 -25.44 28.35
C PRO A 534 -30.92 -26.81 28.12
N LEU A 535 -30.10 -27.81 27.80
CA LEU A 535 -30.56 -29.19 27.85
C LEU A 535 -31.01 -29.48 29.28
N ASN A 536 -32.24 -29.96 29.44
CA ASN A 536 -32.65 -30.56 30.70
C ASN A 536 -31.82 -31.84 30.85
N HIS A 537 -30.78 -31.78 31.70
CA HIS A 537 -30.21 -32.98 32.27
C HIS A 537 -31.33 -33.62 33.11
N GLN A 538 -32.11 -34.50 32.48
CA GLN A 538 -32.97 -35.46 33.15
C GLN A 538 -32.12 -36.53 33.82
#